data_AF-V4PKR0-F1
#
_entry.id   AF-V4PKR0-F1
#
_cell.length_a   1.000
_cell.length_b   1.000
_cell.length_c   1.000
_cell.angle_alpha   90.00
_cell.angle_beta   90.00
_cell.angle_gamma   90.00
#
_symmetry.space_group_name_H-M   'P 1'
#
loop_
_entity.id
_entity.type
_entity.pdbx_description
1 polymer ?
#
loop_
_entity_poly.entity_id
_entity_poly.type
_entity_poly.pdbx_seq_one_letter_code
_entity_poly.pdbx_strand_id
1 'polypeptide(L)'
;MSLNLPTAASLRPLKIMIVDDSAVVRGLISRWLEQEPDMVLAGLAIDGAKGIEKVREIQPDVLILDIEMPNMGGLEALPRLLAAKPGLKVLMASTLTTRGANVTLRALELGAADYIPKPDSTRIGGADGFRTELLTKIRALCGRTRQWPVPPSPTSVPPPSTLARPAATARTSSPAPATASGFRPMSKPVNAPTAPTLRPGGTGPKRIDCLVVGASTGGPPALRNFLMALGPDWKIPVLIVQHMPATFTTILAEHLDKALPQKVQEAKDGMLIESRNIYIAPGDWHMTIKNDPIVKQIKLDQGPQVNWCRPAVDPLFKSAADIYGNHALAVVLTGMGHDGRDGAAALVAVNGSVLVQDEASSVVWGMPGAVAEAGLAELIKPIEGLSAACKAFARGERPNQ
;
A
#
# COMPACT_ATOMS: atom_id res chain seq x y z
N MET A 1 -14.60 31.73 -1.22
CA MET A 1 -13.28 32.09 -0.67
C MET A 1 -12.33 30.94 -0.98
N SER A 2 -11.46 31.12 -1.96
CA SER A 2 -10.50 30.11 -2.38
C SER A 2 -9.41 29.98 -1.30
N LEU A 3 -9.35 28.83 -0.64
CA LEU A 3 -8.25 28.50 0.27
C LEU A 3 -7.01 28.22 -0.58
N ASN A 4 -6.04 29.16 -0.55
CA ASN A 4 -4.71 28.95 -1.12
C ASN A 4 -4.07 27.73 -0.42
N LEU A 5 -3.88 26.65 -1.17
CA LEU A 5 -3.05 25.53 -0.74
C LEU A 5 -1.59 26.00 -0.68
N PRO A 6 -0.87 25.81 0.44
CA PRO A 6 0.52 26.20 0.53
C PRO A 6 1.38 25.42 -0.48
N THR A 7 2.18 26.13 -1.26
CA THR A 7 3.26 25.57 -2.07
C THR A 7 4.27 24.81 -1.19
N ALA A 8 4.93 23.78 -1.74
CA ALA A 8 5.85 22.88 -1.02
C ALA A 8 6.94 23.57 -0.17
N ALA A 9 7.23 24.86 -0.42
CA ALA A 9 8.12 25.70 0.39
C ALA A 9 7.56 26.13 1.77
N SER A 10 6.31 25.81 2.11
CA SER A 10 5.62 26.32 3.33
C SER A 10 5.43 25.29 4.46
N LEU A 11 5.85 24.03 4.30
CA LEU A 11 5.70 23.01 5.35
C LEU A 11 6.95 22.92 6.23
N ARG A 12 6.77 23.00 7.56
CA ARG A 12 7.85 22.74 8.53
C ARG A 12 8.48 21.36 8.29
N PRO A 13 9.79 21.15 8.42
CA PRO A 13 10.39 19.82 8.30
C PRO A 13 9.77 18.80 9.27
N LEU A 14 9.68 17.52 8.86
CA LEU A 14 9.23 16.43 9.72
C LEU A 14 10.27 16.16 10.80
N LYS A 15 9.86 16.17 12.06
CA LYS A 15 10.74 15.81 13.19
C LYS A 15 10.78 14.30 13.34
N ILE A 16 11.92 13.70 13.02
CA ILE A 16 12.12 12.25 13.10
C ILE A 16 12.96 11.92 14.33
N MET A 17 12.56 10.91 15.09
CA MET A 17 13.36 10.37 16.20
C MET A 17 13.65 8.90 15.95
N ILE A 18 14.85 8.45 16.33
CA ILE A 18 15.29 7.05 16.19
C ILE A 18 15.55 6.47 17.57
N VAL A 19 15.00 5.29 17.84
CA VAL A 19 15.22 4.50 19.04
C VAL A 19 15.72 3.12 18.60
N ASP A 20 17.02 2.89 18.71
CA ASP A 20 17.69 1.68 18.25
C ASP A 20 19.01 1.51 19.04
N ASP A 21 19.31 0.29 19.50
CA ASP A 21 20.48 0.02 20.32
C ASP A 21 21.78 -0.01 19.50
N SER A 22 21.68 -0.27 18.19
CA SER A 22 22.79 -0.29 17.26
C SER A 22 23.22 1.12 16.86
N ALA A 23 24.42 1.49 17.30
CA ALA A 23 25.06 2.75 16.88
C ALA A 23 25.24 2.84 15.36
N VAL A 24 25.44 1.69 14.69
CA VAL A 24 25.59 1.61 13.23
C VAL A 24 24.28 1.95 12.53
N VAL A 25 23.16 1.33 12.96
CA VAL A 25 21.84 1.60 12.39
C VAL A 25 21.43 3.05 12.59
N ARG A 26 21.60 3.57 13.83
CA ARG A 26 21.37 5.00 14.11
C ARG A 26 22.20 5.90 13.21
N GLY A 27 23.49 5.62 13.05
CA GLY A 27 24.38 6.41 12.19
C GLY A 27 23.97 6.41 10.72
N LEU A 28 23.61 5.24 10.17
CA LEU A 28 23.15 5.11 8.79
C LEU A 28 21.85 5.88 8.54
N ILE A 29 20.83 5.64 9.37
CA ILE A 29 19.53 6.31 9.22
C ILE A 29 19.68 7.82 9.40
N SER A 30 20.48 8.28 10.36
CA SER A 30 20.75 9.71 10.58
C SER A 30 21.31 10.36 9.31
N ARG A 31 22.32 9.75 8.69
CA ARG A 31 22.92 10.26 7.45
C ARG A 31 21.95 10.31 6.28
N TRP A 32 20.99 9.39 6.19
CA TRP A 32 19.97 9.44 5.16
C TRP A 32 18.98 10.56 5.41
N LEU A 33 18.52 10.73 6.66
CA LEU A 33 17.59 11.80 7.02
C LEU A 33 18.20 13.20 6.81
N GLU A 34 19.49 13.37 7.08
CA GLU A 34 20.21 14.63 6.84
C GLU A 34 20.28 15.03 5.36
N GLN A 35 20.12 14.08 4.44
CA GLN A 35 20.12 14.35 2.99
C GLN A 35 18.73 14.78 2.48
N GLU A 36 17.69 14.69 3.31
CA GLU A 36 16.32 14.99 2.90
C GLU A 36 15.90 16.39 3.42
N PRO A 37 15.58 17.35 2.53
CA PRO A 37 15.28 18.72 2.93
C PRO A 37 13.95 18.87 3.69
N ASP A 38 13.07 17.88 3.60
CA ASP A 38 11.75 17.87 4.24
C ASP A 38 11.73 17.17 5.60
N MET A 39 12.89 16.70 6.09
CA MET A 39 13.03 15.96 7.35
C MET A 39 14.14 16.55 8.23
N VAL A 40 14.04 16.36 9.54
CA VAL A 40 15.08 16.70 10.49
C VAL A 40 15.18 15.61 11.56
N LEU A 41 16.40 15.18 11.85
CA LEU A 41 16.65 14.29 12.97
C LEU A 41 16.53 15.09 14.28
N ALA A 42 15.42 14.87 14.99
CA ALA A 42 15.09 15.59 16.21
C ALA A 42 15.65 14.91 17.47
N GLY A 43 15.96 13.61 17.42
CA GLY A 43 16.52 12.90 18.58
C GLY A 43 16.96 11.46 18.30
N LEU A 44 17.83 10.96 19.19
CA LEU A 44 18.31 9.59 19.23
C LEU A 44 18.17 9.01 20.64
N ALA A 45 17.75 7.76 20.75
CA ALA A 45 17.79 6.98 21.98
C ALA A 45 18.28 5.54 21.71
N ILE A 46 18.78 4.89 22.75
CA ILE A 46 19.42 3.56 22.66
C ILE A 46 18.55 2.43 23.22
N ASP A 47 17.45 2.79 23.89
CA ASP A 47 16.50 1.85 24.49
C ASP A 47 15.12 2.51 24.61
N GLY A 48 14.10 1.71 24.90
CA GLY A 48 12.73 2.18 25.04
C GLY A 48 12.52 3.17 26.20
N ALA A 49 13.24 3.01 27.31
CA ALA A 49 13.10 3.86 28.49
C ALA A 49 13.52 5.31 28.19
N LYS A 50 14.72 5.49 27.64
CA LYS A 50 15.22 6.79 27.18
C LYS A 50 14.40 7.34 26.01
N GLY A 51 13.87 6.43 25.18
CA GLY A 51 12.95 6.78 24.10
C GLY A 51 11.71 7.52 24.62
N ILE A 52 11.08 7.00 25.68
CA ILE A 52 9.86 7.59 26.27
C ILE A 52 10.13 8.99 26.84
N GLU A 53 11.24 9.16 27.56
CA GLU A 53 11.65 10.46 28.11
C GLU A 53 11.80 11.50 27.01
N LYS A 54 12.59 11.16 25.98
CA LYS A 54 12.87 12.06 24.86
C LYS A 54 11.65 12.35 23.98
N VAL A 55 10.71 11.40 23.82
CA VAL A 55 9.46 11.67 23.08
C VAL A 55 8.65 12.77 23.75
N ARG A 56 8.60 12.81 25.09
CA ARG A 56 7.87 13.85 25.83
C ARG A 56 8.47 15.24 25.59
N GLU A 57 9.79 15.33 25.57
CA GLU A 57 10.53 16.58 25.39
C GLU A 57 10.53 17.06 23.93
N ILE A 58 10.88 16.17 23.00
CA ILE A 58 11.14 16.51 21.59
C ILE A 58 9.84 16.63 20.80
N GLN A 59 8.82 15.86 21.19
CA GLN A 59 7.55 15.73 20.49
C GLN A 59 7.75 15.43 18.98
N PRO A 60 8.41 14.32 18.59
CA PRO A 60 8.68 13.98 17.19
C PRO A 60 7.40 13.64 16.41
N ASP A 61 7.38 13.90 15.11
CA ASP A 61 6.26 13.55 14.23
C ASP A 61 6.26 12.05 13.91
N VAL A 62 7.45 11.49 13.67
CA VAL A 62 7.65 10.06 13.40
C VAL A 62 8.73 9.50 14.32
N LEU A 63 8.49 8.31 14.86
CA LEU A 63 9.45 7.54 15.62
C LEU A 63 9.80 6.26 14.86
N ILE A 64 11.09 6.06 14.56
CA ILE A 64 11.62 4.77 14.10
C ILE A 64 12.02 4.00 15.35
N LEU A 65 11.37 2.86 15.59
CA LEU A 65 11.51 2.10 16.83
C LEU A 65 11.97 0.68 16.54
N ASP A 66 13.17 0.34 17.01
CA ASP A 66 13.64 -1.03 17.02
C ASP A 66 12.81 -1.91 17.96
N ILE A 67 12.64 -3.18 17.59
CA ILE A 67 11.93 -4.16 18.40
C ILE A 67 12.81 -4.70 19.53
N GLU A 68 14.03 -5.11 19.19
CA GLU A 68 14.92 -5.82 20.11
C GLU A 68 15.97 -4.87 20.66
N MET A 69 15.80 -4.44 21.91
CA MET A 69 16.72 -3.52 22.59
C MET A 69 16.95 -3.98 24.03
N PRO A 70 18.09 -3.66 24.65
CA PRO A 70 18.35 -3.92 26.05
C PRO A 70 17.43 -3.08 26.95
N ASN A 71 17.30 -3.50 28.21
CA ASN A 71 16.45 -2.89 29.24
C ASN A 71 14.96 -2.95 28.90
N MET A 72 14.49 -2.07 28.02
CA MET A 72 13.10 -1.99 27.57
C MET A 72 13.04 -2.10 26.05
N GLY A 73 12.49 -3.23 25.58
CA GLY A 73 12.31 -3.50 24.16
C GLY A 73 11.23 -2.62 23.52
N GLY A 74 11.21 -2.57 22.19
CA GLY A 74 10.29 -1.72 21.43
C GLY A 74 8.82 -2.07 21.63
N LEU A 75 8.49 -3.36 21.73
CA LEU A 75 7.11 -3.81 21.94
C LEU A 75 6.57 -3.35 23.30
N GLU A 76 7.39 -3.36 24.35
CA GLU A 76 7.02 -2.86 25.68
C GLU A 76 6.93 -1.33 25.70
N ALA A 77 7.84 -0.66 24.99
CA ALA A 77 7.87 0.80 24.94
C ALA A 77 6.70 1.38 24.13
N LEU A 78 6.25 0.70 23.08
CA LEU A 78 5.28 1.22 22.11
C LEU A 78 4.00 1.81 22.74
N PRO A 79 3.26 1.12 23.61
CA PRO A 79 2.07 1.70 24.24
C PRO A 79 2.38 2.96 25.07
N ARG A 80 3.55 2.99 25.74
CA ARG A 80 3.99 4.12 26.57
C ARG A 80 4.41 5.31 25.71
N LEU A 81 5.02 5.06 24.56
CA LEU A 81 5.41 6.08 23.57
C LEU A 81 4.17 6.72 22.93
N LEU A 82 3.19 5.91 22.53
CA LEU A 82 1.91 6.39 21.99
C LEU A 82 1.11 7.19 23.02
N ALA A 83 1.14 6.78 24.30
CA ALA A 83 0.52 7.53 25.39
C ALA A 83 1.27 8.84 25.69
N ALA A 84 2.59 8.87 25.55
CA ALA A 84 3.41 10.06 25.78
C ALA A 84 3.19 11.16 24.72
N LYS A 85 2.83 10.78 23.49
CA LYS A 85 2.45 11.71 22.43
C LYS A 85 1.29 11.16 21.60
N PRO A 86 0.05 11.63 21.85
CA PRO A 86 -1.08 11.35 20.97
C PRO A 86 -0.80 11.81 19.53
N GLY A 87 -1.08 10.95 18.56
CA GLY A 87 -0.83 11.21 17.14
C GLY A 87 0.60 10.94 16.65
N LEU A 88 1.51 10.47 17.52
CA LEU A 88 2.83 9.98 17.13
C LEU A 88 2.70 8.83 16.12
N LYS A 89 3.41 8.91 14.99
CA LYS A 89 3.49 7.82 14.02
C LYS A 89 4.71 6.97 14.35
N VAL A 90 4.51 5.71 14.73
CA VAL A 90 5.60 4.78 15.04
C VAL A 90 5.80 3.80 13.89
N LEU A 91 7.01 3.79 13.33
CA LEU A 91 7.47 2.84 12.32
C LEU A 91 8.38 1.82 13.00
N MET A 92 7.93 0.56 13.07
CA MET A 92 8.73 -0.50 13.70
C MET A 92 9.87 -0.92 12.79
N ALA A 93 11.11 -0.90 13.25
CA ALA A 93 12.24 -1.51 12.56
C ALA A 93 12.39 -2.96 13.04
N SER A 94 12.22 -3.94 12.14
CA SER A 94 12.27 -5.37 12.48
C SER A 94 13.26 -6.12 11.60
N THR A 95 13.85 -7.19 12.10
CA THR A 95 14.55 -8.17 11.27
C THR A 95 13.56 -9.03 10.47
N LEU A 96 13.99 -9.58 9.33
CA LEU A 96 13.20 -10.48 8.46
C LEU A 96 13.24 -11.93 8.96
N THR A 97 12.88 -12.15 10.22
CA THR A 97 12.78 -13.49 10.82
C THR A 97 11.32 -13.82 11.12
N THR A 98 10.97 -15.11 11.23
CA THR A 98 9.62 -15.54 11.66
C THR A 98 9.26 -14.98 13.04
N ARG A 99 10.25 -14.89 13.95
CA ARG A 99 10.08 -14.25 15.27
C ARG A 99 9.82 -12.75 15.11
N GLY A 100 10.63 -12.06 14.31
CA GLY A 100 10.48 -10.63 14.03
C GLY A 100 9.12 -10.29 13.41
N ALA A 101 8.64 -11.12 12.48
CA ALA A 101 7.34 -10.94 11.84
C ALA A 101 6.16 -11.12 12.81
N ASN A 102 6.20 -12.11 13.70
CA ASN A 102 5.20 -12.27 14.77
C ASN A 102 5.15 -11.05 15.70
N VAL A 103 6.33 -10.58 16.14
CA VAL A 103 6.42 -9.41 17.02
C VAL A 103 5.98 -8.13 16.30
N THR A 104 6.29 -8.01 15.01
CA THR A 104 5.87 -6.87 14.18
C THR A 104 4.34 -6.80 14.04
N LEU A 105 3.68 -7.92 13.72
CA LEU A 105 2.22 -7.95 13.63
C LEU A 105 1.58 -7.58 14.98
N ARG A 106 2.14 -8.06 16.09
CA ARG A 106 1.69 -7.66 17.42
C ARG A 106 1.91 -6.16 17.68
N ALA A 107 3.01 -5.59 17.23
CA ALA A 107 3.26 -4.15 17.35
C ALA A 107 2.23 -3.33 16.55
N LEU A 108 1.85 -3.77 15.35
CA LEU A 108 0.78 -3.13 14.57
C LEU A 108 -0.57 -3.19 15.29
N GLU A 109 -0.91 -4.31 15.94
CA GLU A 109 -2.11 -4.40 16.78
C GLU A 109 -2.09 -3.46 17.98
N LEU A 110 -0.91 -3.17 18.52
CA LEU A 110 -0.71 -2.24 19.64
C LEU A 110 -0.66 -0.76 19.20
N GLY A 111 -0.87 -0.47 17.92
CA GLY A 111 -0.99 0.89 17.39
C GLY A 111 0.25 1.42 16.67
N ALA A 112 1.24 0.58 16.36
CA ALA A 112 2.27 0.99 15.41
C ALA A 112 1.64 1.28 14.04
N ALA A 113 2.14 2.30 13.35
CA ALA A 113 1.56 2.76 12.10
C ALA A 113 1.95 1.87 10.91
N ASP A 114 3.20 1.41 10.90
CA ASP A 114 3.72 0.45 9.92
C ASP A 114 5.01 -0.17 10.46
N TYR A 115 5.68 -0.98 9.63
CA TYR A 115 7.01 -1.51 9.90
C TYR A 115 7.95 -1.34 8.70
N ILE A 116 9.24 -1.54 8.95
CA ILE A 116 10.28 -1.61 7.94
C ILE A 116 11.28 -2.73 8.27
N PRO A 117 11.62 -3.60 7.30
CA PRO A 117 12.59 -4.66 7.51
C PRO A 117 14.02 -4.10 7.51
N LYS A 118 14.79 -4.28 8.59
CA LYS A 118 16.19 -3.86 8.68
C LYS A 118 17.02 -4.47 7.53
N PRO A 119 18.03 -3.75 7.01
CA PRO A 119 18.84 -4.23 5.91
C PRO A 119 19.74 -5.39 6.36
N ASP A 120 19.63 -6.53 5.67
CA ASP A 120 20.55 -7.66 5.84
C ASP A 120 21.70 -7.58 4.83
N SER A 121 22.91 -7.97 5.25
CA SER A 121 24.15 -7.91 4.46
C SER A 121 24.17 -8.82 3.23
N THR A 122 23.19 -9.71 3.09
CA THR A 122 23.08 -10.70 2.00
C THR A 122 22.34 -10.19 0.77
N ARG A 123 21.71 -9.00 0.82
CA ARG A 123 21.01 -8.41 -0.33
C ARG A 123 21.87 -7.38 -1.07
N ILE A 124 22.14 -7.62 -2.35
CA ILE A 124 22.73 -6.63 -3.27
C ILE A 124 21.80 -5.42 -3.33
N GLY A 125 22.33 -4.21 -3.06
CA GLY A 125 21.54 -2.98 -3.00
C GLY A 125 20.68 -2.82 -1.73
N GLY A 126 20.86 -3.67 -0.71
CA GLY A 126 20.01 -3.71 0.48
C GLY A 126 19.90 -2.38 1.24
N ALA A 127 20.99 -1.60 1.29
CA ALA A 127 20.99 -0.30 1.97
C ALA A 127 20.22 0.79 1.19
N ASP A 128 20.34 0.86 -0.14
CA ASP A 128 19.65 1.86 -0.96
C ASP A 128 18.16 1.56 -1.10
N GLY A 129 17.81 0.27 -1.22
CA GLY A 129 16.41 -0.19 -1.18
C GLY A 129 15.76 0.14 0.17
N PHE A 130 16.44 -0.19 1.27
CA PHE A 130 15.96 0.14 2.63
C PHE A 130 15.80 1.65 2.84
N ARG A 131 16.78 2.46 2.40
CA ARG A 131 16.70 3.93 2.44
C ARG A 131 15.43 4.40 1.72
N THR A 132 15.24 3.95 0.48
CA THR A 132 14.13 4.39 -0.35
C THR A 132 12.79 4.04 0.32
N GLU A 133 12.65 2.81 0.80
CA GLU A 133 11.44 2.35 1.50
C GLU A 133 11.18 3.17 2.78
N LEU A 134 12.22 3.41 3.58
CA LEU A 134 12.13 4.18 4.83
C LEU A 134 11.60 5.59 4.60
N LEU A 135 12.26 6.34 3.72
CA LEU A 135 11.90 7.73 3.45
C LEU A 135 10.50 7.84 2.84
N THR A 136 10.15 6.87 2.00
CA THR A 136 8.84 6.76 1.35
C THR A 136 7.74 6.54 2.39
N LYS A 137 7.93 5.60 3.33
CA LYS A 137 6.97 5.33 4.41
C LYS A 137 6.83 6.53 5.35
N ILE A 138 7.93 7.17 5.74
CA ILE A 138 7.89 8.38 6.59
C ILE A 138 7.02 9.47 5.95
N ARG A 139 7.22 9.76 4.66
CA ARG A 139 6.42 10.75 3.93
C ARG A 139 4.94 10.36 3.85
N ALA A 140 4.67 9.07 3.61
CA ALA A 140 3.31 8.56 3.51
C ALA A 140 2.53 8.68 4.82
N LEU A 141 3.15 8.32 5.95
CA LEU A 141 2.55 8.41 7.28
C LEU A 141 2.20 9.85 7.70
N CYS A 142 2.86 10.84 7.08
CA CYS A 142 2.63 12.25 7.33
C CYS A 142 1.85 12.97 6.20
N GLY A 143 1.26 12.23 5.25
CA GLY A 143 0.45 12.80 4.17
C GLY A 143 1.24 13.66 3.16
N ARG A 144 2.57 13.51 3.10
CA ARG A 144 3.44 14.31 2.21
C ARG A 144 3.63 13.75 0.81
N THR A 145 3.09 12.56 0.53
CA THR A 145 3.19 11.90 -0.78
C THR A 145 2.54 12.69 -1.92
N ARG A 146 1.53 13.52 -1.63
CA ARG A 146 0.85 14.36 -2.63
C ARG A 146 1.67 15.56 -3.11
N GLN A 147 2.73 15.96 -2.41
CA GLN A 147 3.36 17.29 -2.60
C GLN A 147 4.80 17.25 -3.14
N TRP A 148 5.42 16.08 -3.23
CA TRP A 148 6.77 15.96 -3.75
C TRP A 148 6.76 15.24 -5.10
N PRO A 149 7.08 15.91 -6.22
CA PRO A 149 7.29 15.23 -7.48
C PRO A 149 8.42 14.22 -7.29
N VAL A 150 8.15 12.94 -7.57
CA VAL A 150 9.21 11.97 -7.79
C VAL A 150 10.02 12.50 -8.98
N PRO A 151 11.34 12.69 -8.89
CA PRO A 151 12.12 13.12 -10.04
C PRO A 151 11.91 12.12 -11.18
N PRO A 152 11.66 12.57 -12.42
CA PRO A 152 11.46 11.67 -13.55
C PRO A 152 12.71 10.80 -13.71
N SER A 153 12.50 9.48 -13.79
CA SER A 153 13.56 8.52 -14.04
C SER A 153 14.31 8.88 -15.33
N PRO A 154 15.64 8.69 -15.40
CA PRO A 154 16.36 8.82 -16.65
C PRO A 154 15.75 7.83 -17.66
N THR A 155 15.27 8.37 -18.78
CA THR A 155 14.75 7.63 -19.92
C THR A 155 15.70 6.51 -20.29
N SER A 156 15.18 5.29 -20.37
CA SER A 156 15.86 4.11 -20.85
C SER A 156 16.54 4.39 -22.19
N VAL A 157 17.85 4.18 -22.23
CA VAL A 157 18.64 4.15 -23.46
C VAL A 157 18.06 3.04 -24.35
N PRO A 158 17.72 3.31 -25.63
CA PRO A 158 17.26 2.26 -26.52
C PRO A 158 18.40 1.25 -26.79
N PRO A 159 18.09 -0.05 -26.95
CA PRO A 159 19.11 -1.06 -27.22
C PRO A 159 19.77 -0.83 -28.60
N PRO A 160 21.04 -1.25 -28.77
CA PRO A 160 21.75 -1.05 -30.03
C PRO A 160 21.12 -1.88 -31.15
N SER A 161 20.78 -1.21 -32.25
CA SER A 161 20.31 -1.86 -33.48
C SER A 161 21.40 -2.77 -34.05
N THR A 162 21.06 -4.03 -34.28
CA THR A 162 21.93 -5.02 -34.92
C THR A 162 22.25 -4.64 -36.36
N LEU A 163 23.54 -4.72 -36.68
CA LEU A 163 24.15 -4.51 -37.99
C LEU A 163 23.53 -5.43 -39.05
N ALA A 164 22.95 -4.84 -40.10
CA ALA A 164 22.71 -5.53 -41.37
C ALA A 164 23.82 -5.16 -42.38
N ARG A 165 24.38 -6.19 -43.02
CA ARG A 165 25.47 -6.14 -44.02
C ARG A 165 25.03 -5.46 -45.34
N PRO A 166 25.99 -5.02 -46.17
CA PRO A 166 25.74 -4.08 -47.27
C PRO A 166 25.52 -4.76 -48.63
N ALA A 167 24.75 -4.09 -49.51
CA ALA A 167 24.85 -4.24 -50.96
C ALA A 167 24.49 -2.90 -51.65
N ALA A 168 25.48 -2.40 -52.41
CA ALA A 168 25.48 -1.46 -53.54
C ALA A 168 24.11 -1.15 -54.22
N THR A 169 23.79 0.03 -54.79
CA THR A 169 24.58 0.96 -55.62
C THR A 169 23.77 2.25 -55.93
N ALA A 170 24.42 3.41 -55.91
CA ALA A 170 24.27 4.62 -56.75
C ALA A 170 22.86 5.25 -57.04
N ARG A 171 22.65 6.53 -56.64
CA ARG A 171 22.94 7.76 -57.42
C ARG A 171 22.31 9.03 -56.77
N THR A 172 23.18 10.02 -56.54
CA THR A 172 23.02 11.50 -56.66
C THR A 172 21.65 12.17 -56.49
N SER A 173 21.52 13.05 -55.49
CA SER A 173 21.45 14.52 -55.67
C SER A 173 21.08 15.24 -54.36
N SER A 174 21.81 16.30 -54.04
CA SER A 174 21.39 17.37 -53.11
C SER A 174 20.82 18.54 -53.94
N PRO A 175 19.96 19.42 -53.38
CA PRO A 175 20.51 20.56 -52.63
C PRO A 175 19.66 21.09 -51.44
N ALA A 176 20.39 21.63 -50.44
CA ALA A 176 20.21 22.89 -49.70
C ALA A 176 18.93 23.19 -48.84
N PRO A 177 19.06 24.08 -47.82
CA PRO A 177 18.35 23.97 -46.54
C PRO A 177 17.11 24.87 -46.41
N ALA A 178 16.15 24.48 -45.57
CA ALA A 178 15.02 25.31 -45.17
C ALA A 178 14.76 25.24 -43.65
N THR A 179 15.14 26.33 -42.98
CA THR A 179 14.43 27.02 -41.89
C THR A 179 13.82 26.20 -40.75
N ALA A 180 14.43 26.36 -39.57
CA ALA A 180 13.87 26.00 -38.28
C ALA A 180 12.56 26.77 -37.99
N SER A 181 11.46 26.03 -37.88
CA SER A 181 10.20 26.51 -37.30
C SER A 181 10.07 25.92 -35.89
N GLY A 182 9.97 26.80 -34.90
CA GLY A 182 9.99 26.48 -33.48
C GLY A 182 8.86 25.55 -33.04
N PHE A 183 9.26 24.45 -32.41
CA PHE A 183 8.37 23.66 -31.56
C PHE A 183 8.15 24.40 -30.25
N ARG A 184 6.98 25.00 -30.10
CA ARG A 184 6.46 25.49 -28.82
C ARG A 184 5.84 24.28 -28.09
N PRO A 185 6.36 23.82 -26.94
CA PRO A 185 5.65 22.79 -26.19
C PRO A 185 4.42 23.43 -25.54
N MET A 186 3.24 23.07 -26.01
CA MET A 186 2.00 23.32 -25.28
C MET A 186 2.00 22.39 -24.06
N SER A 187 2.43 22.92 -22.92
CA SER A 187 2.17 22.31 -21.62
C SER A 187 0.65 22.33 -21.39
N LYS A 188 0.03 21.14 -21.47
CA LYS A 188 -1.34 20.97 -20.95
C LYS A 188 -1.34 21.39 -19.48
N PRO A 189 -2.30 22.22 -19.03
CA PRO A 189 -2.40 22.55 -17.62
C PRO A 189 -2.70 21.28 -16.83
N VAL A 190 -1.87 21.01 -15.83
CA VAL A 190 -2.12 19.99 -14.80
C VAL A 190 -3.31 20.51 -14.01
N ASN A 191 -4.50 19.93 -14.22
CA ASN A 191 -5.70 20.29 -13.49
C ASN A 191 -5.47 20.11 -11.98
N ALA A 192 -5.92 21.10 -11.19
CA ALA A 192 -5.97 21.02 -9.74
C ALA A 192 -6.86 19.84 -9.29
N PRO A 193 -6.58 19.21 -8.14
CA PRO A 193 -7.33 18.04 -7.69
C PRO A 193 -8.78 18.39 -7.39
N THR A 194 -9.71 17.80 -8.14
CA THR A 194 -11.14 17.80 -7.86
C THR A 194 -11.43 16.92 -6.64
N ALA A 195 -12.33 17.38 -5.76
CA ALA A 195 -12.81 16.59 -4.63
C ALA A 195 -13.31 15.21 -5.12
N PRO A 196 -13.09 14.13 -4.34
CA PRO A 196 -13.48 12.79 -4.75
C PRO A 196 -14.99 12.78 -5.03
N THR A 197 -15.35 12.49 -6.28
CA THR A 197 -16.74 12.44 -6.71
C THR A 197 -17.17 10.98 -6.68
N LEU A 198 -18.16 10.65 -5.85
CA LEU A 198 -18.69 9.29 -5.79
C LEU A 198 -19.30 8.92 -7.15
N ARG A 199 -19.00 7.71 -7.62
CA ARG A 199 -19.70 7.13 -8.76
C ARG A 199 -21.15 6.89 -8.35
N PRO A 200 -22.17 7.29 -9.15
CA PRO A 200 -23.55 6.89 -8.89
C PRO A 200 -23.64 5.36 -8.79
N GLY A 201 -24.09 4.86 -7.64
CA GLY A 201 -24.41 3.44 -7.48
C GLY A 201 -25.56 3.07 -8.42
N GLY A 202 -25.55 1.83 -8.95
CA GLY A 202 -26.71 1.35 -9.72
C GLY A 202 -27.92 1.16 -8.82
N THR A 203 -29.13 1.23 -9.37
CA THR A 203 -30.37 1.06 -8.58
C THR A 203 -30.77 -0.41 -8.48
N GLY A 204 -31.16 -0.88 -7.28
CA GLY A 204 -31.77 -2.19 -7.08
C GLY A 204 -30.87 -3.26 -6.44
N PRO A 205 -31.39 -4.48 -6.25
CA PRO A 205 -30.70 -5.56 -5.56
C PRO A 205 -29.45 -6.02 -6.34
N LYS A 206 -28.40 -6.37 -5.59
CA LYS A 206 -27.12 -6.80 -6.15
C LYS A 206 -26.61 -8.05 -5.46
N ARG A 207 -26.51 -9.14 -6.21
CA ARG A 207 -25.89 -10.38 -5.74
C ARG A 207 -24.37 -10.27 -5.83
N ILE A 208 -23.66 -10.73 -4.80
CA ILE A 208 -22.20 -10.82 -4.79
C ILE A 208 -21.77 -12.27 -4.55
N ASP A 209 -20.75 -12.70 -5.28
CA ASP A 209 -20.21 -14.07 -5.24
C ASP A 209 -18.77 -14.12 -4.72
N CYS A 210 -18.10 -12.96 -4.67
CA CYS A 210 -16.72 -12.82 -4.24
C CYS A 210 -16.49 -11.42 -3.67
N LEU A 211 -15.74 -11.37 -2.57
CA LEU A 211 -15.18 -10.14 -2.04
C LEU A 211 -13.67 -10.14 -2.28
N VAL A 212 -13.16 -9.15 -3.00
CA VAL A 212 -11.72 -8.92 -3.18
C VAL A 212 -11.28 -7.71 -2.38
N VAL A 213 -10.16 -7.80 -1.67
CA VAL A 213 -9.67 -6.74 -0.77
C VAL A 213 -8.22 -6.41 -1.09
N GLY A 214 -7.89 -5.12 -1.19
CA GLY A 214 -6.53 -4.63 -1.35
C GLY A 214 -6.11 -3.75 -0.17
N ALA A 215 -4.91 -3.95 0.36
CA ALA A 215 -4.36 -3.16 1.47
C ALA A 215 -2.82 -3.08 1.43
N SER A 216 -2.24 -2.07 2.09
CA SER A 216 -0.79 -1.89 2.20
C SER A 216 -0.40 -1.33 3.58
N THR A 217 0.24 -0.15 3.67
CA THR A 217 0.58 0.51 4.95
C THR A 217 -0.66 0.75 5.83
N GLY A 218 -0.58 0.29 7.09
CA GLY A 218 -1.70 0.26 8.02
C GLY A 218 -2.72 -0.85 7.75
N GLY A 219 -2.46 -1.69 6.74
CA GLY A 219 -3.36 -2.73 6.26
C GLY A 219 -3.63 -3.87 7.24
N PRO A 220 -2.63 -4.46 7.94
CA PRO A 220 -2.88 -5.56 8.87
C PRO A 220 -3.92 -5.28 9.97
N PRO A 221 -3.84 -4.16 10.74
CA PRO A 221 -4.89 -3.85 11.70
C PRO A 221 -6.22 -3.48 11.01
N ALA A 222 -6.19 -2.81 9.86
CA ALA A 222 -7.40 -2.47 9.11
C ALA A 222 -8.15 -3.71 8.61
N LEU A 223 -7.42 -4.70 8.07
CA LEU A 223 -7.95 -5.99 7.63
C LEU A 223 -8.56 -6.76 8.80
N ARG A 224 -7.85 -6.85 9.93
CA ARG A 224 -8.36 -7.52 11.14
C ARG A 224 -9.68 -6.91 11.58
N ASN A 225 -9.74 -5.58 11.73
CA ASN A 225 -10.94 -4.88 12.18
C ASN A 225 -12.09 -5.01 11.17
N PHE A 226 -11.79 -4.86 9.87
CA PHE A 226 -12.75 -5.02 8.78
C PHE A 226 -13.39 -6.41 8.80
N LEU A 227 -12.56 -7.47 8.84
CA LEU A 227 -13.01 -8.86 8.83
C LEU A 227 -13.76 -9.25 10.11
N MET A 228 -13.30 -8.79 11.29
CA MET A 228 -14.03 -8.99 12.55
C MET A 228 -15.43 -8.38 12.48
N ALA A 229 -15.56 -7.18 11.90
CA ALA A 229 -16.85 -6.49 11.77
C ALA A 229 -17.79 -7.11 10.71
N LEU A 230 -17.28 -7.95 9.79
CA LEU A 230 -18.12 -8.79 8.92
C LEU A 230 -18.88 -9.86 9.73
N GLY A 231 -18.28 -10.36 10.81
CA GLY A 231 -18.90 -11.29 11.74
C GLY A 231 -18.99 -12.75 11.25
N PRO A 232 -19.46 -13.67 12.11
CA PRO A 232 -19.46 -15.12 11.86
C PRO A 232 -20.37 -15.60 10.73
N ASP A 233 -21.40 -14.82 10.42
CA ASP A 233 -22.41 -15.15 9.41
C ASP A 233 -21.94 -14.84 7.97
N TRP A 234 -20.76 -14.25 7.81
CA TRP A 234 -20.19 -13.99 6.50
C TRP A 234 -19.88 -15.31 5.77
N LYS A 235 -20.48 -15.48 4.58
CA LYS A 235 -20.37 -16.70 3.76
C LYS A 235 -19.64 -16.53 2.44
N ILE A 236 -19.53 -15.32 1.92
CA ILE A 236 -18.93 -15.08 0.60
C ILE A 236 -17.40 -15.27 0.70
N PRO A 237 -16.74 -15.97 -0.24
CA PRO A 237 -15.29 -16.11 -0.23
C PRO A 237 -14.61 -14.73 -0.29
N VAL A 238 -13.53 -14.58 0.46
CA VAL A 238 -12.74 -13.34 0.50
C VAL A 238 -11.33 -13.61 -0.01
N LEU A 239 -10.87 -12.85 -1.00
CA LEU A 239 -9.51 -12.90 -1.51
C LEU A 239 -8.81 -11.57 -1.22
N ILE A 240 -7.66 -11.62 -0.56
CA ILE A 240 -7.00 -10.44 -0.02
C ILE A 240 -5.59 -10.35 -0.57
N VAL A 241 -5.25 -9.19 -1.12
CA VAL A 241 -3.87 -8.80 -1.37
C VAL A 241 -3.46 -7.77 -0.33
N GLN A 242 -2.48 -8.14 0.47
CA GLN A 242 -1.78 -7.26 1.39
C GLN A 242 -0.33 -7.15 0.92
N HIS A 243 0.17 -5.93 0.69
CA HIS A 243 1.58 -5.72 0.32
C HIS A 243 2.50 -6.04 1.51
N MET A 244 2.96 -7.28 1.58
CA MET A 244 3.87 -7.80 2.60
C MET A 244 4.81 -8.86 2.00
N PRO A 245 6.03 -9.03 2.54
CA PRO A 245 6.93 -10.12 2.18
C PRO A 245 6.37 -11.51 2.50
N ALA A 246 6.90 -12.55 1.85
CA ALA A 246 6.42 -13.93 1.95
C ALA A 246 6.28 -14.45 3.40
N THR A 247 7.29 -14.26 4.25
CA THR A 247 7.21 -14.71 5.65
C THR A 247 6.10 -14.02 6.44
N PHE A 248 5.77 -12.78 6.07
CA PHE A 248 4.79 -11.97 6.79
C PHE A 248 3.35 -12.30 6.37
N THR A 249 3.11 -12.66 5.11
CA THR A 249 1.78 -13.04 4.62
C THR A 249 1.32 -14.35 5.26
N THR A 250 2.20 -15.33 5.44
CA THR A 250 1.90 -16.57 6.16
C THR A 250 1.47 -16.29 7.60
N ILE A 251 2.23 -15.48 8.34
CA ILE A 251 1.95 -15.19 9.75
C ILE A 251 0.70 -14.31 9.90
N LEU A 252 0.46 -13.38 8.97
CA LEU A 252 -0.78 -12.60 8.94
C LEU A 252 -1.99 -13.52 8.80
N ALA A 253 -1.93 -14.50 7.90
CA ALA A 253 -3.00 -15.48 7.72
C ALA A 253 -3.23 -16.28 9.02
N GLU A 254 -2.18 -16.75 9.69
CA GLU A 254 -2.29 -17.48 10.97
C GLU A 254 -2.89 -16.62 12.10
N HIS A 255 -2.53 -15.34 12.18
CA HIS A 255 -3.07 -14.42 13.19
C HIS A 255 -4.55 -14.14 12.94
N LEU A 256 -4.94 -13.94 11.68
CA LEU A 256 -6.34 -13.75 11.30
C LEU A 256 -7.17 -15.02 11.51
N ASP A 257 -6.63 -16.20 11.18
CA ASP A 257 -7.30 -17.50 11.38
C ASP A 257 -7.64 -17.76 12.85
N LYS A 258 -6.71 -17.42 13.75
CA LYS A 258 -6.95 -17.51 15.21
C LYS A 258 -7.98 -16.51 15.72
N ALA A 259 -8.15 -15.39 15.03
CA ALA A 259 -8.97 -14.28 15.48
C ALA A 259 -10.38 -14.27 14.88
N LEU A 260 -10.61 -15.04 13.81
CA LEU A 260 -11.85 -15.06 13.05
C LEU A 260 -12.50 -16.45 13.06
N PRO A 261 -13.84 -16.52 12.98
CA PRO A 261 -14.55 -17.80 12.89
C PRO A 261 -14.50 -18.43 11.49
N GLN A 262 -14.19 -17.65 10.46
CA GLN A 262 -13.91 -18.15 9.11
C GLN A 262 -12.52 -18.74 9.03
N LYS A 263 -12.34 -19.74 8.18
CA LYS A 263 -11.01 -20.28 7.90
C LYS A 263 -10.21 -19.26 7.09
N VAL A 264 -9.08 -18.83 7.63
CA VAL A 264 -8.14 -17.93 6.97
C VAL A 264 -6.87 -18.70 6.64
N GLN A 265 -6.40 -18.60 5.41
CA GLN A 265 -5.18 -19.29 4.98
C GLN A 265 -4.44 -18.47 3.93
N GLU A 266 -3.11 -18.60 3.93
CA GLU A 266 -2.32 -18.15 2.79
C GLU A 266 -2.68 -18.99 1.57
N ALA A 267 -2.92 -18.33 0.45
CA ALA A 267 -3.36 -18.97 -0.77
C ALA A 267 -2.27 -19.87 -1.34
N LYS A 268 -2.69 -21.00 -1.90
CA LYS A 268 -1.83 -21.90 -2.68
C LYS A 268 -2.38 -22.02 -4.09
N ASP A 269 -1.47 -22.20 -5.05
CA ASP A 269 -1.85 -22.40 -6.44
C ASP A 269 -2.79 -23.60 -6.60
N GLY A 270 -3.83 -23.45 -7.42
CA GLY A 270 -4.85 -24.47 -7.66
C GLY A 270 -5.88 -24.65 -6.54
N MET A 271 -5.81 -23.90 -5.42
CA MET A 271 -6.83 -23.98 -4.38
C MET A 271 -8.22 -23.61 -4.92
N LEU A 272 -9.23 -24.39 -4.57
CA LEU A 272 -10.63 -24.05 -4.84
C LEU A 272 -11.03 -22.82 -4.02
N ILE A 273 -11.78 -21.90 -4.65
CA ILE A 273 -12.38 -20.75 -3.98
C ILE A 273 -13.74 -21.17 -3.42
N GLU A 274 -13.80 -21.39 -2.11
CA GLU A 274 -14.97 -21.93 -1.43
C GLU A 274 -15.62 -20.91 -0.48
N SER A 275 -16.91 -21.08 -0.27
CA SER A 275 -17.70 -20.31 0.70
C SER A 275 -17.09 -20.39 2.12
N ARG A 276 -17.20 -19.31 2.87
CA ARG A 276 -16.68 -19.13 4.24
C ARG A 276 -15.16 -19.19 4.41
N ASN A 277 -14.39 -19.16 3.32
CA ASN A 277 -12.93 -19.09 3.38
C ASN A 277 -12.41 -17.69 3.05
N ILE A 278 -11.28 -17.34 3.66
CA ILE A 278 -10.52 -16.12 3.44
C ILE A 278 -9.11 -16.51 2.99
N TYR A 279 -8.67 -15.97 1.86
CA TYR A 279 -7.40 -16.30 1.22
C TYR A 279 -6.50 -15.08 1.17
N ILE A 280 -5.30 -15.18 1.75
CA ILE A 280 -4.29 -14.12 1.70
C ILE A 280 -3.29 -14.44 0.58
N ALA A 281 -3.05 -13.49 -0.34
CA ALA A 281 -2.02 -13.66 -1.37
C ALA A 281 -0.64 -13.85 -0.73
N PRO A 282 0.13 -14.88 -1.11
CA PRO A 282 1.49 -15.04 -0.61
C PRO A 282 2.40 -13.93 -1.13
N GLY A 283 3.30 -13.47 -0.26
CA GLY A 283 4.35 -12.52 -0.63
C GLY A 283 5.20 -13.05 -1.79
N ASP A 284 5.63 -12.17 -2.69
CA ASP A 284 6.39 -12.50 -3.90
C ASP A 284 5.64 -13.33 -4.98
N TRP A 285 4.31 -13.45 -4.88
CA TRP A 285 3.45 -14.02 -5.91
C TRP A 285 2.25 -13.12 -6.20
N HIS A 286 1.87 -12.96 -7.46
CA HIS A 286 0.56 -12.40 -7.79
C HIS A 286 -0.51 -13.46 -7.58
N MET A 287 -1.62 -13.07 -6.94
CA MET A 287 -2.81 -13.91 -6.80
C MET A 287 -3.86 -13.46 -7.80
N THR A 288 -4.30 -14.38 -8.65
CA THR A 288 -5.37 -14.17 -9.63
C THR A 288 -6.42 -15.28 -9.53
N ILE A 289 -7.55 -15.07 -10.19
CA ILE A 289 -8.65 -16.03 -10.25
C ILE A 289 -8.65 -16.69 -11.63
N LYS A 290 -8.67 -18.02 -11.65
CA LYS A 290 -8.83 -18.82 -12.85
C LYS A 290 -10.17 -19.53 -12.80
N ASN A 291 -10.87 -19.56 -13.93
CA ASN A 291 -12.02 -20.44 -14.11
C ASN A 291 -11.55 -21.78 -14.66
N ASP A 292 -11.78 -22.85 -13.92
CA ASP A 292 -11.77 -24.22 -14.42
C ASP A 292 -13.22 -24.58 -14.81
N PRO A 293 -13.52 -25.46 -15.78
CA PRO A 293 -14.86 -25.59 -16.38
C PRO A 293 -16.03 -25.83 -15.41
N ILE A 294 -15.75 -26.17 -14.15
CA ILE A 294 -16.76 -26.44 -13.10
C ILE A 294 -16.52 -25.59 -11.83
N VAL A 295 -15.28 -25.16 -11.56
CA VAL A 295 -14.89 -24.55 -10.28
C VAL A 295 -13.96 -23.36 -10.47
N LYS A 296 -14.09 -22.36 -9.60
CA LYS A 296 -13.17 -21.22 -9.56
C LYS A 296 -11.98 -21.57 -8.66
N GLN A 297 -10.78 -21.30 -9.16
CA GLN A 297 -9.52 -21.63 -8.51
C GLN A 297 -8.64 -20.39 -8.36
N ILE A 298 -7.79 -20.42 -7.33
CA ILE A 298 -6.70 -19.48 -7.19
C ILE A 298 -5.58 -19.89 -8.12
N LYS A 299 -5.04 -18.91 -8.85
CA LYS A 299 -3.82 -19.04 -9.62
C LYS A 299 -2.76 -18.12 -9.05
N LEU A 300 -1.58 -18.65 -8.80
CA LEU A 300 -0.42 -17.89 -8.39
C LEU A 300 0.61 -17.82 -9.51
N ASP A 301 1.21 -16.65 -9.71
CA ASP A 301 2.31 -16.47 -10.66
C ASP A 301 3.38 -15.50 -10.15
N GLN A 302 4.59 -15.64 -10.68
CA GLN A 302 5.72 -14.74 -10.40
C GLN A 302 6.01 -13.84 -11.60
N GLY A 303 4.96 -13.34 -12.26
CA GLY A 303 5.08 -12.30 -13.27
C GLY A 303 5.84 -11.05 -12.75
N PRO A 304 6.19 -10.12 -13.66
CA PRO A 304 6.88 -8.89 -13.26
C PRO A 304 6.05 -8.10 -12.24
N GLN A 305 6.72 -7.39 -11.34
CA GLN A 305 6.06 -6.54 -10.36
C GLN A 305 5.10 -5.57 -11.05
N VAL A 306 3.93 -5.39 -10.44
CA VAL A 306 2.91 -4.41 -10.87
C VAL A 306 2.88 -3.33 -9.80
N ASN A 307 2.98 -2.06 -10.20
CA ASN A 307 3.03 -0.93 -9.27
C ASN A 307 4.16 -1.10 -8.21
N TRP A 308 5.30 -1.68 -8.62
CA TRP A 308 6.44 -2.04 -7.75
C TRP A 308 6.13 -3.03 -6.63
N CYS A 309 5.00 -3.74 -6.73
CA CYS A 309 4.52 -4.68 -5.72
C CYS A 309 4.38 -6.09 -6.31
N ARG A 310 4.63 -7.09 -5.46
CA ARG A 310 4.29 -8.50 -5.68
C ARG A 310 4.12 -9.18 -4.31
N PRO A 311 2.89 -9.51 -3.87
CA PRO A 311 1.62 -9.41 -4.59
C PRO A 311 1.22 -7.95 -4.90
N ALA A 312 0.41 -7.78 -5.94
CA ALA A 312 -0.22 -6.52 -6.32
C ALA A 312 -1.73 -6.71 -6.38
N VAL A 313 -2.49 -5.67 -6.06
CA VAL A 313 -3.95 -5.66 -5.98
C VAL A 313 -4.58 -5.69 -7.37
N ASP A 314 -4.01 -4.93 -8.33
CA ASP A 314 -4.56 -4.82 -9.69
C ASP A 314 -4.78 -6.18 -10.38
N PRO A 315 -3.83 -7.14 -10.38
CA PRO A 315 -4.06 -8.47 -10.96
C PRO A 315 -5.25 -9.23 -10.35
N LEU A 316 -5.40 -9.18 -9.02
CA LEU A 316 -6.53 -9.83 -8.34
C LEU A 316 -7.85 -9.21 -8.79
N PHE A 317 -7.92 -7.88 -8.80
CA PHE A 317 -9.15 -7.16 -9.13
C PHE A 317 -9.54 -7.33 -10.61
N LYS A 318 -8.55 -7.29 -11.52
CA LYS A 318 -8.77 -7.53 -12.96
C LYS A 318 -9.31 -8.94 -13.21
N SER A 319 -8.66 -9.97 -12.63
CA SER A 319 -9.15 -11.34 -12.79
C SER A 319 -10.52 -11.56 -12.11
N ALA A 320 -10.83 -10.86 -11.01
CA ALA A 320 -12.17 -10.89 -10.43
C ALA A 320 -13.22 -10.25 -11.35
N ALA A 321 -12.88 -9.15 -12.04
CA ALA A 321 -13.75 -8.55 -13.05
C ALA A 321 -14.01 -9.52 -14.21
N ASP A 322 -12.96 -10.19 -14.71
CA ASP A 322 -13.07 -11.13 -15.82
C ASP A 322 -13.91 -12.37 -15.48
N ILE A 323 -13.78 -12.91 -14.26
CA ILE A 323 -14.40 -14.18 -13.86
C ILE A 323 -15.76 -14.02 -13.16
N TYR A 324 -15.92 -13.01 -12.32
CA TYR A 324 -17.15 -12.77 -11.56
C TYR A 324 -18.00 -11.62 -12.13
N GLY A 325 -17.46 -10.79 -13.02
CA GLY A 325 -18.18 -9.67 -13.61
C GLY A 325 -18.76 -8.73 -12.54
N ASN A 326 -20.03 -8.37 -12.70
CA ASN A 326 -20.75 -7.51 -11.76
C ASN A 326 -21.00 -8.16 -10.38
N HIS A 327 -20.78 -9.48 -10.20
CA HIS A 327 -20.93 -10.16 -8.92
C HIS A 327 -19.69 -10.05 -8.02
N ALA A 328 -18.62 -9.41 -8.49
CA ALA A 328 -17.48 -9.04 -7.64
C ALA A 328 -17.76 -7.75 -6.85
N LEU A 329 -17.44 -7.80 -5.55
CA LEU A 329 -17.34 -6.64 -4.68
C LEU A 329 -15.87 -6.41 -4.34
N ALA A 330 -15.36 -5.20 -4.54
CA ALA A 330 -14.02 -4.82 -4.14
C ALA A 330 -14.04 -3.87 -2.95
N VAL A 331 -13.06 -4.03 -2.06
CA VAL A 331 -12.75 -3.09 -0.98
C VAL A 331 -11.29 -2.69 -1.08
N VAL A 332 -11.01 -1.39 -1.11
CA VAL A 332 -9.64 -0.86 -1.05
C VAL A 332 -9.45 -0.17 0.30
N LEU A 333 -8.56 -0.71 1.11
CA LEU A 333 -8.21 -0.20 2.43
C LEU A 333 -6.96 0.68 2.36
N THR A 334 -6.61 1.28 3.51
CA THR A 334 -5.41 2.08 3.72
C THR A 334 -4.17 1.48 3.06
N GLY A 335 -3.37 2.36 2.48
CA GLY A 335 -2.17 1.95 1.79
C GLY A 335 -1.55 3.07 0.99
N MET A 336 -0.25 2.95 0.73
CA MET A 336 0.48 3.89 -0.11
C MET A 336 0.37 3.51 -1.59
N GLY A 337 0.47 4.51 -2.47
CA GLY A 337 0.53 4.32 -3.92
C GLY A 337 -0.86 4.36 -4.54
N HIS A 338 -1.00 3.70 -5.70
CA HIS A 338 -2.25 3.68 -6.46
C HIS A 338 -2.64 2.28 -6.92
N ASP A 339 -2.00 1.24 -6.37
CA ASP A 339 -2.34 -0.13 -6.71
C ASP A 339 -3.77 -0.46 -6.27
N GLY A 340 -4.49 -1.22 -7.10
CA GLY A 340 -5.92 -1.45 -6.99
C GLY A 340 -6.77 -0.45 -7.77
N ARG A 341 -6.22 0.70 -8.20
CA ARG A 341 -6.98 1.70 -9.01
C ARG A 341 -7.35 1.15 -10.37
N ASP A 342 -6.40 0.57 -11.09
CA ASP A 342 -6.65 0.12 -12.47
C ASP A 342 -7.49 -1.17 -12.47
N GLY A 343 -7.33 -2.01 -11.44
CA GLY A 343 -8.22 -3.14 -11.18
C GLY A 343 -9.63 -2.72 -10.76
N ALA A 344 -9.77 -1.67 -9.95
CA ALA A 344 -11.08 -1.08 -9.62
C ALA A 344 -11.77 -0.53 -10.87
N ALA A 345 -11.01 0.09 -11.79
CA ALA A 345 -11.54 0.54 -13.08
C ALA A 345 -12.06 -0.63 -13.92
N ALA A 346 -11.35 -1.76 -13.96
CA ALA A 346 -11.80 -2.98 -14.64
C ALA A 346 -13.11 -3.53 -14.03
N LEU A 347 -13.21 -3.56 -12.70
CA LEU A 347 -14.44 -3.95 -12.00
C LEU A 347 -15.61 -3.01 -12.31
N VAL A 348 -15.38 -1.70 -12.32
CA VAL A 348 -16.40 -0.71 -12.66
C VAL A 348 -16.88 -0.89 -14.11
N ALA A 349 -15.98 -1.19 -15.05
CA ALA A 349 -16.32 -1.41 -16.46
C ALA A 349 -17.30 -2.59 -16.67
N VAL A 350 -17.28 -3.59 -15.77
CA VAL A 350 -18.22 -4.72 -15.77
C VAL A 350 -19.37 -4.55 -14.77
N ASN A 351 -19.66 -3.32 -14.31
CA ASN A 351 -20.68 -3.00 -13.30
C ASN A 351 -20.48 -3.64 -11.90
N GLY A 352 -19.24 -3.98 -11.58
CA GLY A 352 -18.79 -4.30 -10.23
C GLY A 352 -18.97 -3.12 -9.26
N SER A 353 -18.88 -3.43 -7.97
CA SER A 353 -18.96 -2.42 -6.90
C SER A 353 -17.60 -2.30 -6.25
N VAL A 354 -17.15 -1.07 -6.03
CA VAL A 354 -15.87 -0.75 -5.40
C VAL A 354 -16.16 0.15 -4.22
N LEU A 355 -15.80 -0.30 -3.02
CA LEU A 355 -15.88 0.48 -1.80
C LEU A 355 -14.46 0.83 -1.36
N VAL A 356 -14.28 2.02 -0.79
CA VAL A 356 -12.96 2.44 -0.33
C VAL A 356 -13.05 2.94 1.10
N GLN A 357 -12.00 2.69 1.87
CA GLN A 357 -11.85 3.28 3.20
C GLN A 357 -11.91 4.81 3.07
N ASP A 358 -12.27 5.54 4.12
CA ASP A 358 -12.22 7.00 4.12
C ASP A 358 -10.84 7.53 4.55
N GLU A 359 -10.59 8.81 4.28
CA GLU A 359 -9.32 9.47 4.62
C GLU A 359 -9.11 9.53 6.13
N ALA A 360 -10.17 9.79 6.90
CA ALA A 360 -10.09 9.97 8.34
C ALA A 360 -9.68 8.70 9.10
N SER A 361 -10.13 7.52 8.66
CA SER A 361 -9.77 6.24 9.27
C SER A 361 -8.53 5.60 8.64
N SER A 362 -8.04 6.11 7.50
CA SER A 362 -6.85 5.56 6.84
C SER A 362 -5.57 5.98 7.56
N VAL A 363 -4.63 5.05 7.73
CA VAL A 363 -3.27 5.38 8.16
C VAL A 363 -2.56 6.15 7.05
N VAL A 364 -2.77 5.73 5.79
CA VAL A 364 -2.27 6.38 4.58
C VAL A 364 -3.39 6.46 3.55
N TRP A 365 -3.75 7.69 3.17
CA TRP A 365 -4.69 8.02 2.10
C TRP A 365 -4.03 7.99 0.71
N GLY A 366 -3.48 6.84 0.33
CA GLY A 366 -2.84 6.61 -0.97
C GLY A 366 -3.74 5.79 -1.89
N MET A 367 -3.71 4.46 -1.73
CA MET A 367 -4.52 3.52 -2.51
C MET A 367 -6.02 3.86 -2.54
N PRO A 368 -6.70 4.05 -1.39
CA PRO A 368 -8.12 4.40 -1.42
C PRO A 368 -8.35 5.80 -2.01
N GLY A 369 -7.42 6.75 -1.79
CA GLY A 369 -7.44 8.08 -2.40
C GLY A 369 -7.34 8.03 -3.92
N ALA A 370 -6.44 7.23 -4.48
CA ALA A 370 -6.26 7.07 -5.92
C ALA A 370 -7.51 6.50 -6.60
N VAL A 371 -8.24 5.60 -5.93
CA VAL A 371 -9.51 5.05 -6.42
C VAL A 371 -10.64 6.08 -6.31
N ALA A 372 -10.72 6.82 -5.21
CA ALA A 372 -11.72 7.86 -4.97
C ALA A 372 -11.58 9.05 -5.92
N GLU A 373 -10.35 9.54 -6.13
CA GLU A 373 -10.04 10.64 -7.04
C GLU A 373 -10.32 10.28 -8.51
N ALA A 374 -10.15 9.01 -8.87
CA ALA A 374 -10.50 8.51 -10.20
C ALA A 374 -12.02 8.38 -10.42
N GLY A 375 -12.85 8.69 -9.42
CA GLY A 375 -14.32 8.58 -9.50
C GLY A 375 -14.81 7.14 -9.60
N LEU A 376 -14.03 6.17 -9.10
CA LEU A 376 -14.33 4.74 -9.20
C LEU A 376 -15.11 4.21 -7.98
N ALA A 377 -14.97 4.89 -6.84
CA ALA A 377 -15.60 4.48 -5.59
C ALA A 377 -17.13 4.68 -5.64
N GLU A 378 -17.87 3.62 -5.33
CA GLU A 378 -19.32 3.65 -5.12
C GLU A 378 -19.65 4.14 -3.70
N LEU A 379 -18.83 3.77 -2.71
CA LEU A 379 -18.90 4.27 -1.33
C LEU A 379 -17.50 4.58 -0.78
N ILE A 380 -17.43 5.66 0.00
CA ILE A 380 -16.27 6.02 0.83
C ILE A 380 -16.77 6.01 2.28
N LYS A 381 -16.27 5.10 3.12
CA LYS A 381 -16.75 4.92 4.50
C LYS A 381 -15.59 4.55 5.46
N PRO A 382 -15.73 4.77 6.77
CA PRO A 382 -14.81 4.19 7.76
C PRO A 382 -14.91 2.66 7.75
N ILE A 383 -13.95 1.98 8.38
CA ILE A 383 -13.84 0.50 8.39
C ILE A 383 -15.16 -0.18 8.77
N GLU A 384 -15.80 0.26 9.84
CA GLU A 384 -17.07 -0.32 10.32
C GLU A 384 -18.21 -0.11 9.32
N GLY A 385 -18.21 1.06 8.67
CA GLY A 385 -19.16 1.40 7.61
C GLY A 385 -18.95 0.54 6.36
N LEU A 386 -17.70 0.22 6.00
CA LEU A 386 -17.39 -0.71 4.92
C LEU A 386 -17.90 -2.11 5.23
N SER A 387 -17.64 -2.64 6.43
CA SER A 387 -18.13 -3.95 6.83
C SER A 387 -19.66 -4.01 6.85
N ALA A 388 -20.32 -2.95 7.31
CA ALA A 388 -21.78 -2.83 7.25
C ALA A 388 -22.30 -2.83 5.80
N ALA A 389 -21.65 -2.10 4.90
CA ALA A 389 -22.01 -2.06 3.48
C ALA A 389 -21.82 -3.44 2.81
N CYS A 390 -20.69 -4.12 3.06
CA CYS A 390 -20.45 -5.48 2.59
C CYS A 390 -21.56 -6.44 3.03
N LYS A 391 -22.00 -6.36 4.30
CA LYS A 391 -23.11 -7.17 4.82
C LYS A 391 -24.44 -6.89 4.12
N ALA A 392 -24.71 -5.63 3.74
CA ALA A 392 -25.88 -5.30 2.93
C ALA A 392 -25.80 -5.96 1.55
N PHE A 393 -24.68 -5.83 0.85
CA PHE A 393 -24.46 -6.53 -0.43
C PHE A 393 -24.60 -8.05 -0.31
N ALA A 394 -24.12 -8.64 0.79
CA ALA A 394 -24.27 -10.07 1.04
C ALA A 394 -25.73 -10.54 1.19
N ARG A 395 -26.63 -9.64 1.60
CA ARG A 395 -28.09 -9.88 1.64
C ARG A 395 -28.80 -9.56 0.33
N GLY A 396 -28.06 -9.15 -0.70
CA GLY A 396 -28.64 -8.69 -1.97
C GLY A 396 -29.08 -7.23 -1.95
N GLU A 397 -28.84 -6.51 -0.86
CA GLU A 397 -29.20 -5.09 -0.70
C GLU A 397 -28.06 -4.21 -1.23
N ARG A 398 -28.42 -3.06 -1.81
CA ARG A 398 -27.43 -2.03 -2.15
C ARG A 398 -27.56 -0.87 -1.15
N PRO A 399 -26.55 -0.62 -0.30
CA PRO A 399 -26.59 0.44 0.69
C PRO A 399 -26.61 1.82 0.04
N ASN A 400 -27.28 2.77 0.69
CA ASN A 400 -27.34 4.18 0.25
C ASN A 400 -25.95 4.84 0.38
N GLN A 401 -25.69 5.81 -0.50
CA GLN A 401 -24.44 6.58 -0.53
C GLN A 401 -24.22 7.41 0.73
#